data_AF-A0A946WT37-F1
#
_entry.id   AF-A0A946WT37-F1
#
_cell.length_a   1.000
_cell.length_b   1.000
_cell.length_c   1.000
_cell.angle_alpha   90.00
_cell.angle_beta   90.00
_cell.angle_gamma   90.00
#
_symmetry.space_group_name_H-M   'P 1'
#
loop_
_entity.id
_entity.type
_entity.pdbx_description
1 polymer ?
#
loop_
_entity_poly.entity_id
_entity_poly.type
_entity_poly.pdbx_seq_one_letter_code
_entity_poly.pdbx_strand_id
1 'polypeptide(L)'
;MNPELKFHSIVISVTTLIVFFVWVKLTDLISNHPFTSIFASGLISLGIYRSIAVLFLSLFQKISQVKKWILGPYYMEGTWVGFFVGHENKIRFISETLKQDFRELIIRGKAFKEEDGKYHGSWVSDSVNINVKSGLLTYTYEANIIDNTFINPGLARFSLERSSKDGHPTCMIGFSSDLFNRAKLKANEEKISDKTDIRIDEALKKAKEIYEKNIGHI
;
A
#
# COMPACT_ATOMS: atom_id res chain seq x y z
N MET A 1 10.60 -4.13 -10.86
CA MET A 1 10.88 -2.71 -11.21
C MET A 1 10.24 -1.85 -10.13
N ASN A 2 10.87 -0.74 -9.73
CA ASN A 2 10.26 0.22 -8.79
C ASN A 2 8.93 0.72 -9.40
N PRO A 3 7.82 0.79 -8.64
CA PRO A 3 6.54 1.23 -9.19
C PRO A 3 6.55 2.64 -9.81
N GLU A 4 7.32 3.59 -9.26
CA GLU A 4 7.46 4.94 -9.83
C GLU A 4 8.11 4.89 -11.22
N LEU A 5 9.17 4.08 -11.38
CA LEU A 5 9.79 3.84 -12.69
C LEU A 5 8.81 3.18 -13.67
N LYS A 6 8.04 2.18 -13.22
CA LYS A 6 7.03 1.52 -14.05
C LYS A 6 6.00 2.53 -14.55
N PHE A 7 5.50 3.39 -13.67
CA PHE A 7 4.55 4.43 -14.02
C PHE A 7 5.13 5.38 -15.07
N HIS A 8 6.32 5.93 -14.84
CA HIS A 8 6.96 6.84 -15.79
C HIS A 8 7.25 6.18 -17.14
N SER A 9 7.68 4.92 -17.16
CA SER A 9 7.87 4.17 -18.41
C SER A 9 6.58 4.04 -19.22
N ILE A 10 5.44 3.79 -18.58
CA ILE A 10 4.13 3.72 -19.24
C ILE A 10 3.75 5.09 -19.81
N VAL A 11 3.84 6.15 -18.99
CA VAL A 11 3.48 7.52 -19.40
C VAL A 11 4.32 7.97 -20.58
N ILE A 12 5.65 7.74 -20.53
CA ILE A 12 6.56 8.10 -21.63
C ILE A 12 6.22 7.31 -22.88
N SER A 13 6.01 5.99 -22.78
CA SER A 13 5.71 5.14 -23.94
C SER A 13 4.43 5.59 -24.66
N VAL A 14 3.36 5.86 -23.90
CA VAL A 14 2.08 6.35 -24.46
C VAL A 14 2.26 7.75 -25.04
N THR A 15 3.02 8.63 -24.37
CA THR A 15 3.32 9.98 -24.86
C THR A 15 4.04 9.91 -26.20
N THR A 16 5.12 9.13 -26.31
CA THR A 16 5.90 8.99 -27.54
C THR A 16 5.04 8.48 -28.69
N LEU A 17 4.17 7.49 -28.44
CA LEU A 17 3.27 6.96 -29.45
C LEU A 17 2.29 8.01 -29.97
N ILE A 18 1.68 8.79 -29.07
CA ILE A 18 0.72 9.84 -29.45
C ILE A 18 1.42 11.00 -30.16
N VAL A 19 2.57 11.44 -29.67
CA VAL A 19 3.36 12.51 -30.32
C VAL A 19 3.79 12.09 -31.72
N PHE A 20 4.27 10.85 -31.90
CA PHE A 20 4.63 10.33 -33.21
C PHE A 20 3.43 10.29 -34.17
N PHE A 21 2.26 9.84 -33.68
CA PHE A 21 1.04 9.84 -34.45
C PHE A 21 0.62 11.26 -34.88
N VAL A 22 0.71 12.23 -33.98
CA VAL A 22 0.42 13.64 -34.27
C VAL A 22 1.39 14.20 -35.31
N TRP A 23 2.69 13.89 -35.21
CA TRP A 23 3.67 14.31 -36.20
C TRP A 23 3.40 13.75 -37.59
N VAL A 24 3.07 12.47 -37.71
CA VAL A 24 2.71 11.84 -39.00
C VAL A 24 1.51 12.55 -39.65
N LYS A 25 0.58 13.09 -38.86
CA LYS A 25 -0.57 13.85 -39.39
C LYS A 25 -0.26 15.30 -39.72
N LEU A 26 0.82 15.86 -39.18
CA LEU A 26 1.22 17.26 -39.36
C LEU A 26 2.40 17.43 -40.33
N THR A 27 2.86 16.37 -41.00
CA THR A 27 4.04 16.39 -41.88
C THR A 27 3.99 17.49 -42.94
N ASP A 28 2.83 17.69 -43.57
CA ASP A 28 2.67 18.70 -44.63
C ASP A 28 2.78 20.13 -44.08
N LEU A 29 2.27 20.34 -42.86
CA LEU A 29 2.36 21.62 -42.17
C LEU A 29 3.79 21.92 -41.70
N ILE A 30 4.51 20.88 -41.25
CA ILE A 30 5.92 20.96 -40.84
C ILE A 30 6.81 21.33 -42.02
N SER A 31 6.57 20.73 -43.19
CA SER A 31 7.36 21.01 -44.41
C SER A 31 7.20 22.44 -44.91
N ASN A 32 6.03 23.05 -44.74
CA ASN A 32 5.75 24.40 -45.23
C ASN A 32 6.27 25.51 -44.30
N HIS A 33 6.39 25.24 -43.00
CA HIS A 33 6.87 26.22 -42.01
C HIS A 33 7.82 25.58 -40.98
N PRO A 34 9.10 25.37 -41.32
CA PRO A 34 10.01 24.56 -40.52
C PRO A 34 10.33 25.17 -39.15
N PHE A 35 10.54 26.49 -39.05
CA PHE A 35 10.91 27.11 -37.77
C PHE A 35 9.73 27.20 -36.79
N THR A 36 8.54 27.58 -37.24
CA THR A 36 7.35 27.67 -36.37
C THR A 36 6.84 26.29 -35.97
N SER A 37 6.98 25.29 -36.85
CA SER A 37 6.57 23.92 -36.56
C SER A 37 7.44 23.24 -35.49
N ILE A 38 8.72 23.59 -35.36
CA ILE A 38 9.58 23.10 -34.27
C ILE A 38 9.06 23.59 -32.91
N PHE A 39 8.78 24.89 -32.77
CA PHE A 39 8.25 25.45 -31.53
C PHE A 39 6.86 24.90 -31.21
N ALA A 40 5.97 24.83 -32.21
CA ALA A 40 4.64 24.25 -32.04
C ALA A 40 4.71 22.77 -31.63
N SER A 41 5.61 21.99 -32.24
CA SER A 41 5.83 20.58 -31.90
C SER A 41 6.31 20.39 -30.46
N GLY A 42 7.23 21.24 -30.00
CA GLY A 42 7.70 21.22 -28.61
C GLY A 42 6.57 21.49 -27.61
N LEU A 43 5.74 22.51 -27.89
CA LEU A 43 4.58 22.85 -27.05
C LEU A 43 3.52 21.74 -27.06
N ILE A 44 3.21 21.17 -28.22
CA ILE A 44 2.28 20.05 -28.36
C ILE A 44 2.79 18.83 -27.59
N SER A 45 4.07 18.49 -27.72
CA SER A 45 4.68 17.35 -27.01
C SER A 45 4.60 17.53 -25.49
N LEU A 46 4.91 18.71 -24.98
CA LEU A 46 4.82 19.03 -23.55
C LEU A 46 3.36 18.97 -23.07
N GLY A 47 2.42 19.50 -23.85
CA GLY A 47 0.99 19.48 -23.54
C GLY A 47 0.43 18.05 -23.51
N ILE A 48 0.81 17.23 -24.48
CA ILE A 48 0.42 15.81 -24.55
C ILE A 48 0.99 15.05 -23.35
N TYR A 49 2.29 15.19 -23.06
CA TYR A 49 2.92 14.55 -21.90
C TYR A 49 2.19 14.90 -20.60
N ARG A 50 1.96 16.19 -20.34
CA ARG A 50 1.30 16.65 -19.12
C ARG A 50 -0.12 16.09 -19.02
N SER A 51 -0.86 16.07 -20.12
CA SER A 51 -2.23 15.55 -20.18
C SER A 51 -2.27 14.06 -19.87
N ILE A 52 -1.37 13.28 -20.46
CA ILE A 52 -1.25 11.84 -20.22
C ILE A 52 -0.84 11.57 -18.77
N ALA A 53 0.16 12.28 -18.26
CA ALA A 53 0.62 12.11 -16.88
C ALA A 53 -0.52 12.35 -15.87
N VAL A 54 -1.30 13.43 -16.05
CA VAL A 54 -2.46 13.75 -15.19
C VAL A 54 -3.54 12.68 -15.32
N LEU A 55 -3.83 12.23 -16.55
CA LEU A 55 -4.82 11.18 -16.78
C LEU A 55 -4.42 9.87 -16.06
N PHE A 56 -3.20 9.39 -16.27
CA PHE A 56 -2.71 8.17 -15.64
C PHE A 56 -2.62 8.29 -14.12
N LEU A 57 -2.22 9.45 -13.59
CA LEU A 57 -2.23 9.70 -12.14
C LEU A 57 -3.66 9.64 -11.58
N SER A 58 -4.63 10.22 -12.27
CA SER A 58 -6.03 10.16 -11.85
C SER A 58 -6.58 8.73 -11.88
N LEU A 59 -6.25 7.96 -12.91
CA LEU A 59 -6.61 6.55 -13.01
C LEU A 59 -5.99 5.73 -11.88
N PHE A 60 -4.72 5.97 -11.56
CA PHE A 60 -4.02 5.32 -10.44
C PHE A 60 -4.69 5.61 -9.09
N GLN A 61 -5.11 6.86 -8.85
CA GLN A 61 -5.72 7.27 -7.59
C GLN A 61 -7.16 6.76 -7.42
N LYS A 62 -7.92 6.64 -8.51
CA LYS A 62 -9.36 6.32 -8.45
C LYS A 62 -9.68 4.85 -8.68
N ILE A 63 -8.84 4.13 -9.44
CA ILE A 63 -9.12 2.75 -9.85
C ILE A 63 -8.14 1.80 -9.15
N SER A 64 -8.61 1.09 -8.13
CA SER A 64 -7.80 0.15 -7.35
C SER A 64 -7.12 -0.92 -8.22
N GLN A 65 -7.77 -1.38 -9.29
CA GLN A 65 -7.19 -2.35 -10.21
C GLN A 65 -5.98 -1.80 -10.98
N VAL A 66 -6.03 -0.53 -11.40
CA VAL A 66 -4.89 0.13 -12.06
C VAL A 66 -3.74 0.24 -11.07
N LYS A 67 -4.04 0.69 -9.84
CA LYS A 67 -3.07 0.79 -8.75
C LYS A 67 -2.40 -0.55 -8.44
N LYS A 68 -3.19 -1.60 -8.30
CA LYS A 68 -2.76 -2.98 -8.08
C LYS A 68 -1.87 -3.50 -9.19
N TRP A 69 -2.21 -3.22 -10.45
CA TRP A 69 -1.39 -3.61 -11.59
C TRP A 69 -0.06 -2.86 -11.66
N ILE A 70 -0.04 -1.56 -11.35
CA ILE A 70 1.20 -0.76 -11.37
C ILE A 70 2.10 -1.13 -10.19
N LEU A 71 1.57 -1.21 -8.97
CA LEU A 71 2.35 -1.55 -7.78
C LEU A 71 2.76 -3.03 -7.74
N GLY A 72 1.94 -3.93 -8.27
CA GLY A 72 2.22 -5.38 -8.35
C GLY A 72 2.58 -5.96 -6.98
N PRO A 73 3.80 -6.51 -6.78
CA PRO A 73 4.20 -7.08 -5.49
C PRO A 73 4.41 -6.05 -4.37
N TYR A 74 4.41 -4.75 -4.69
CA TYR A 74 4.41 -3.67 -3.68
C TYR A 74 2.99 -3.35 -3.18
N TYR A 75 1.94 -3.86 -3.83
CA TYR A 75 0.56 -3.48 -3.52
C TYR A 75 0.10 -4.04 -2.18
N MET A 76 -0.09 -3.16 -1.20
CA MET A 76 -0.57 -3.50 0.14
C MET A 76 -1.90 -2.82 0.48
N GLU A 77 -2.31 -1.81 -0.29
CA GLU A 77 -3.49 -0.99 0.02
C GLU A 77 -4.77 -1.82 0.23
N GLY A 78 -5.49 -1.52 1.31
CA GLY A 78 -6.74 -2.18 1.65
C GLY A 78 -6.96 -2.30 3.15
N THR A 79 -7.91 -3.14 3.54
CA THR A 79 -8.15 -3.51 4.94
C THR A 79 -7.53 -4.86 5.23
N TRP A 80 -6.66 -4.87 6.24
CA TRP A 80 -6.01 -6.05 6.79
C TRP A 80 -6.55 -6.30 8.19
N VAL A 81 -6.74 -7.57 8.53
CA VAL A 81 -7.25 -7.97 9.84
C VAL A 81 -6.53 -9.21 10.32
N GLY A 82 -6.48 -9.39 11.63
CA GLY A 82 -5.77 -10.51 12.20
C GLY A 82 -5.74 -10.45 13.72
N PHE A 83 -4.67 -10.98 14.29
CA PHE A 83 -4.47 -10.98 15.73
C PHE A 83 -2.99 -10.87 16.08
N PHE A 84 -2.73 -10.45 17.32
CA PHE A 84 -1.44 -10.64 17.96
C PHE A 84 -1.58 -11.23 19.36
N VAL A 85 -0.54 -11.95 19.78
CA VAL A 85 -0.42 -12.48 21.14
C VAL A 85 0.25 -11.41 21.99
N GLY A 86 -0.56 -10.73 22.81
CA GLY A 86 -0.10 -9.70 23.74
C GLY A 86 0.62 -10.28 24.97
N HIS A 87 0.93 -9.41 25.92
CA HIS A 87 1.49 -9.82 27.20
C HIS A 87 0.54 -10.76 27.95
N GLU A 88 1.12 -11.67 28.75
CA GLU A 88 0.36 -12.69 29.49
C GLU A 88 -0.48 -13.62 28.59
N ASN A 89 -0.06 -13.80 27.33
CA ASN A 89 -0.78 -14.59 26.32
C ASN A 89 -2.20 -14.08 26.02
N LYS A 90 -2.48 -12.80 26.30
CA LYS A 90 -3.79 -12.20 26.00
C LYS A 90 -3.89 -11.89 24.51
N ILE A 91 -4.86 -12.48 23.83
CA ILE A 91 -5.09 -12.24 22.41
C ILE A 91 -5.71 -10.87 22.20
N ARG A 92 -5.30 -10.22 21.12
CA ARG A 92 -5.86 -8.96 20.65
C ARG A 92 -6.16 -9.07 19.17
N PHE A 93 -7.37 -8.67 18.79
CA PHE A 93 -7.76 -8.61 17.39
C PHE A 93 -7.34 -7.27 16.80
N ILE A 94 -6.87 -7.29 15.56
CA ILE A 94 -6.38 -6.11 14.87
C ILE A 94 -7.13 -5.88 13.57
N SER A 95 -7.32 -4.60 13.28
CA SER A 95 -7.82 -4.11 12.01
C SER A 95 -6.94 -2.94 11.58
N GLU A 96 -6.27 -3.12 10.45
CA GLU A 96 -5.41 -2.13 9.84
C GLU A 96 -5.99 -1.62 8.52
N THR A 97 -5.90 -0.31 8.34
CA THR A 97 -6.15 0.36 7.07
C THR A 97 -4.82 0.75 6.46
N LEU A 98 -4.49 0.16 5.31
CA LEU A 98 -3.30 0.47 4.54
C LEU A 98 -3.70 1.37 3.37
N LYS A 99 -3.20 2.61 3.36
CA LYS A 99 -3.34 3.54 2.24
C LYS A 99 -2.00 3.74 1.57
N GLN A 100 -1.96 3.63 0.26
CA GLN A 100 -0.71 3.61 -0.47
C GLN A 100 -0.72 4.64 -1.60
N ASP A 101 0.42 5.19 -1.96
CA ASP A 101 0.62 5.85 -3.25
C ASP A 101 1.91 5.32 -3.91
N PHE A 102 2.54 6.08 -4.79
CA PHE A 102 3.79 5.64 -5.42
C PHE A 102 4.99 5.61 -4.47
N ARG A 103 4.95 6.40 -3.41
CA ARG A 103 6.09 6.70 -2.54
C ARG A 103 5.85 6.23 -1.11
N GLU A 104 4.61 6.35 -0.65
CA GLU A 104 4.26 6.15 0.75
C GLU A 104 3.26 5.02 0.90
N LEU A 105 3.42 4.28 1.99
CA LEU A 105 2.43 3.37 2.54
C LEU A 105 2.16 3.85 3.97
N ILE A 106 0.92 4.20 4.27
CA ILE A 106 0.47 4.61 5.59
C ILE A 106 -0.41 3.49 6.15
N ILE A 107 0.04 2.91 7.25
CA ILE A 107 -0.65 1.87 8.01
C ILE A 107 -1.30 2.53 9.21
N ARG A 108 -2.61 2.35 9.37
CA ARG A 108 -3.37 2.82 10.53
C ARG A 108 -4.06 1.64 11.16
N GLY A 109 -3.57 1.20 12.30
CA GLY A 109 -4.09 0.02 12.99
C GLY A 109 -4.90 0.36 14.22
N LYS A 110 -5.82 -0.54 14.55
CA LYS A 110 -6.62 -0.53 15.76
C LYS A 110 -6.59 -1.93 16.38
N ALA A 111 -6.43 -1.99 17.69
CA ALA A 111 -6.49 -3.22 18.47
C ALA A 111 -7.76 -3.26 19.33
N PHE A 112 -8.28 -4.47 19.52
CA PHE A 112 -9.47 -4.75 20.31
C PHE A 112 -9.23 -5.95 21.24
N LYS A 113 -9.82 -5.90 22.44
CA LYS A 113 -9.72 -6.97 23.43
C LYS A 113 -10.57 -8.17 22.99
N GLU A 114 -10.06 -9.37 23.21
CA GLU A 114 -10.75 -10.61 22.83
C GLU A 114 -12.07 -10.80 23.59
N GLU A 115 -12.04 -10.57 24.92
CA GLU A 115 -13.12 -10.84 25.88
C GLU A 115 -14.42 -10.10 25.54
N ASP A 116 -14.34 -8.81 25.25
CA ASP A 116 -15.50 -7.92 25.11
C ASP A 116 -15.51 -7.13 23.79
N GLY A 117 -14.50 -7.33 22.92
CA GLY A 117 -14.36 -6.58 21.68
C GLY A 117 -14.10 -5.08 21.88
N LYS A 118 -13.82 -4.62 23.11
CA LYS A 118 -13.60 -3.20 23.36
C LYS A 118 -12.29 -2.74 22.75
N TYR A 119 -12.31 -1.48 22.32
CA TYR A 119 -11.15 -0.79 21.80
C TYR A 119 -10.02 -0.81 22.84
N HIS A 120 -8.81 -1.17 22.41
CA HIS A 120 -7.61 -1.24 23.25
C HIS A 120 -6.64 -0.11 22.93
N GLY A 121 -6.52 0.26 21.65
CA GLY A 121 -5.60 1.30 21.21
C GLY A 121 -5.46 1.34 19.69
N SER A 122 -4.65 2.26 19.21
CA SER A 122 -4.34 2.45 17.79
C SER A 122 -2.89 2.79 17.57
N TRP A 123 -2.41 2.58 16.34
CA TRP A 123 -1.11 3.04 15.90
C TRP A 123 -1.19 3.63 14.51
N VAL A 124 -0.20 4.47 14.21
CA VAL A 124 0.11 4.93 12.86
C VAL A 124 1.55 4.56 12.58
N SER A 125 1.79 3.98 11.41
CA SER A 125 3.14 3.66 10.97
C SER A 125 3.92 4.91 10.58
N ASP A 126 5.22 4.81 10.74
CA ASP A 126 6.23 5.70 10.20
C ASP A 126 7.36 4.86 9.55
N SER A 127 8.16 5.49 8.69
CA SER A 127 9.35 4.88 8.07
C SER A 127 9.10 3.50 7.44
N VAL A 128 8.01 3.37 6.68
CA VAL A 128 7.57 2.09 6.10
C VAL A 128 8.48 1.67 4.93
N ASN A 129 8.95 0.42 4.97
CA ASN A 129 9.76 -0.18 3.92
C ASN A 129 9.20 -1.53 3.48
N ILE A 130 9.00 -1.68 2.17
CA ILE A 130 8.62 -2.96 1.55
C ILE A 130 9.81 -3.48 0.74
N ASN A 131 10.46 -4.53 1.23
CA ASN A 131 11.46 -5.25 0.47
C ASN A 131 10.80 -6.39 -0.31
N VAL A 132 10.44 -6.11 -1.55
CA VAL A 132 9.79 -7.08 -2.45
C VAL A 132 10.63 -8.32 -2.72
N LYS A 133 11.98 -8.18 -2.78
CA LYS A 133 12.90 -9.28 -3.07
C LYS A 133 12.95 -10.29 -1.93
N SER A 134 13.00 -9.81 -0.69
CA SER A 134 13.01 -10.67 0.50
C SER A 134 11.62 -10.98 1.03
N GLY A 135 10.57 -10.40 0.46
CA GLY A 135 9.20 -10.56 0.95
C GLY A 135 9.01 -9.99 2.35
N LEU A 136 9.60 -8.83 2.66
CA LEU A 136 9.52 -8.23 4.00
C LEU A 136 8.81 -6.88 3.99
N LEU A 137 8.01 -6.65 5.01
CA LEU A 137 7.49 -5.34 5.42
C LEU A 137 8.14 -4.99 6.76
N THR A 138 8.71 -3.80 6.86
CA THR A 138 9.24 -3.25 8.12
C THR A 138 8.78 -1.82 8.28
N TYR A 139 8.36 -1.44 9.48
CA TYR A 139 7.98 -0.07 9.79
C TYR A 139 8.19 0.23 11.27
N THR A 140 8.38 1.49 11.60
CA THR A 140 8.22 1.98 12.97
C THR A 140 6.78 2.41 13.17
N TYR A 141 6.33 2.50 14.41
CA TYR A 141 4.98 2.99 14.70
C TYR A 141 4.94 3.73 16.02
N GLU A 142 3.91 4.56 16.17
CA GLU A 142 3.56 5.18 17.44
C GLU A 142 2.23 4.59 17.93
N ALA A 143 2.29 3.77 18.99
CA ALA A 143 1.12 3.17 19.59
C ALA A 143 0.55 4.07 20.70
N ASN A 144 -0.73 4.39 20.56
CA ASN A 144 -1.53 5.07 21.56
C ASN A 144 -2.52 4.08 22.17
N ILE A 145 -2.12 3.49 23.29
CA ILE A 145 -2.89 2.49 24.06
C ILE A 145 -3.67 3.22 25.14
N ILE A 146 -4.96 2.92 25.29
CA ILE A 146 -5.86 3.62 26.23
C ILE A 146 -5.36 3.54 27.67
N ASP A 147 -4.83 2.38 28.03
CA ASP A 147 -4.41 2.07 29.41
C ASP A 147 -3.03 2.70 29.74
N ASN A 148 -2.36 3.34 28.77
CA ASN A 148 -1.05 3.98 28.95
C ASN A 148 -1.17 5.51 29.07
N THR A 149 -0.24 6.12 29.82
CA THR A 149 -0.16 7.59 29.97
C THR A 149 0.74 8.27 28.93
N PHE A 150 1.41 7.49 28.08
CA PHE A 150 2.37 7.97 27.08
C PHE A 150 2.23 7.23 25.75
N ILE A 151 2.69 7.87 24.67
CA ILE A 151 2.79 7.25 23.34
C ILE A 151 3.97 6.28 23.33
N ASN A 152 3.73 5.04 22.90
CA ASN A 152 4.72 3.98 22.90
C ASN A 152 5.25 3.74 21.47
N PRO A 153 6.45 4.21 21.13
CA PRO A 153 7.03 3.95 19.83
C PRO A 153 7.53 2.51 19.75
N GLY A 154 7.47 1.91 18.56
CA GLY A 154 7.89 0.53 18.34
C GLY A 154 8.32 0.26 16.91
N LEU A 155 8.69 -1.00 16.68
CA LEU A 155 9.08 -1.54 15.38
C LEU A 155 8.22 -2.76 15.07
N ALA A 156 7.75 -2.85 13.83
CA ALA A 156 7.10 -4.01 13.29
C ALA A 156 7.89 -4.60 12.12
N ARG A 157 7.88 -5.93 12.04
CA ARG A 157 8.53 -6.68 10.96
C ARG A 157 7.68 -7.90 10.59
N PHE A 158 7.29 -7.95 9.33
CA PHE A 158 6.46 -9.01 8.77
C PHE A 158 7.09 -9.63 7.53
N SER A 159 6.91 -10.93 7.40
CA SER A 159 7.09 -11.66 6.15
C SER A 159 5.78 -11.62 5.37
N LEU A 160 5.87 -11.35 4.07
CA LEU A 160 4.74 -11.17 3.16
C LEU A 160 4.56 -12.43 2.32
N GLU A 161 3.39 -13.05 2.42
CA GLU A 161 3.04 -14.22 1.64
C GLU A 161 2.30 -13.83 0.36
N ARG A 162 2.68 -14.46 -0.76
CA ARG A 162 2.15 -14.20 -2.10
C ARG A 162 1.89 -15.52 -2.80
N SER A 163 0.83 -15.59 -3.60
CA SER A 163 0.54 -16.75 -4.45
C SER A 163 1.53 -16.90 -5.62
N SER A 164 2.21 -15.82 -6.01
CA SER A 164 3.23 -15.82 -7.06
C SER A 164 4.27 -14.72 -6.82
N LYS A 165 5.42 -14.84 -7.50
CA LYS A 165 6.53 -13.88 -7.37
C LYS A 165 6.13 -12.43 -7.68
N ASP A 166 5.28 -12.26 -8.70
CA ASP A 166 4.78 -10.96 -9.16
C ASP A 166 3.40 -10.62 -8.57
N GLY A 167 2.82 -11.54 -7.80
CA GLY A 167 1.56 -11.35 -7.09
C GLY A 167 1.69 -10.33 -5.96
N HIS A 168 0.55 -9.78 -5.55
CA HIS A 168 0.47 -8.92 -4.38
C HIS A 168 0.37 -9.77 -3.11
N PRO A 169 0.85 -9.28 -1.95
CA PRO A 169 0.68 -9.94 -0.68
C PRO A 169 -0.79 -10.09 -0.28
N THR A 170 -1.12 -11.23 0.32
CA THR A 170 -2.46 -11.53 0.86
C THR A 170 -2.43 -11.89 2.34
N CYS A 171 -1.27 -12.26 2.86
CA CYS A 171 -1.05 -12.62 4.26
C CYS A 171 0.29 -12.04 4.71
N MET A 172 0.37 -11.65 5.98
CA MET A 172 1.59 -11.19 6.61
C MET A 172 1.74 -11.76 8.02
N ILE A 173 2.91 -12.35 8.27
CA ILE A 173 3.22 -13.04 9.54
C ILE A 173 4.52 -12.46 10.08
N GLY A 174 4.51 -12.07 11.35
CA GLY A 174 5.62 -11.32 11.90
C GLY A 174 5.49 -11.03 13.37
N PHE A 175 6.08 -9.91 13.75
CA PHE A 175 5.98 -9.40 15.11
C PHE A 175 6.02 -7.88 15.14
N SER A 176 5.46 -7.34 16.23
CA SER A 176 5.73 -5.99 16.71
C SER A 176 6.53 -6.05 18.00
N SER A 177 7.28 -5.01 18.30
CA SER A 177 8.01 -4.85 19.55
C SER A 177 8.04 -3.38 19.90
N ASP A 178 7.55 -3.08 21.10
CA ASP A 178 7.60 -1.73 21.66
C ASP A 178 9.01 -1.41 22.14
N LEU A 179 9.41 -0.14 22.12
CA LEU A 179 10.74 0.27 22.62
C LEU A 179 10.84 0.10 24.13
N PHE A 180 9.75 0.36 24.85
CA PHE A 180 9.70 0.21 26.31
C PHE A 180 9.44 -1.23 26.77
N ASN A 181 9.08 -2.14 25.85
CA ASN A 181 8.91 -3.55 26.13
C ASN A 181 9.53 -4.44 25.04
N ARG A 182 10.65 -5.09 25.39
CA ARG A 182 11.48 -5.86 24.44
C ARG A 182 10.83 -7.17 23.95
N ALA A 183 9.67 -7.56 24.48
CA ALA A 183 9.00 -8.77 24.07
C ALA A 183 8.40 -8.60 22.66
N LYS A 184 8.71 -9.53 21.76
CA LYS A 184 8.12 -9.58 20.42
C LYS A 184 6.71 -10.16 20.52
N LEU A 185 5.72 -9.38 20.12
CA LEU A 185 4.32 -9.81 20.01
C LEU A 185 4.14 -10.44 18.65
N LYS A 186 3.97 -11.76 18.59
CA LYS A 186 3.70 -12.46 17.33
C LYS A 186 2.37 -12.00 16.76
N ALA A 187 2.33 -11.72 15.47
CA ALA A 187 1.15 -11.26 14.76
C ALA A 187 0.97 -12.00 13.44
N ASN A 188 -0.28 -12.26 13.08
CA ASN A 188 -0.69 -12.83 11.81
C ASN A 188 -1.91 -12.06 11.28
N GLU A 189 -1.83 -11.62 10.03
CA GLU A 189 -2.83 -10.78 9.39
C GLU A 189 -3.10 -11.23 7.95
N GLU A 190 -4.37 -11.25 7.56
CA GLU A 190 -4.80 -11.50 6.19
C GLU A 190 -5.51 -10.27 5.62
N LYS A 191 -5.34 -10.06 4.32
CA LYS A 191 -6.04 -9.01 3.58
C LYS A 191 -7.46 -9.45 3.27
N ILE A 192 -8.45 -8.70 3.74
CA ILE A 192 -9.87 -9.03 3.51
C ILE A 192 -10.52 -8.20 2.41
N SER A 193 -9.94 -7.05 2.07
CA SER A 193 -10.48 -6.15 1.06
C SER A 193 -9.41 -5.24 0.47
N ASP A 194 -9.55 -4.91 -0.81
CA ASP A 194 -8.77 -3.84 -1.47
C ASP A 194 -9.31 -2.43 -1.11
N LYS A 195 -10.47 -2.35 -0.42
CA LYS A 195 -11.03 -1.09 0.11
C LYS A 195 -10.55 -0.82 1.52
N THR A 196 -10.57 0.45 1.92
CA THR A 196 -10.08 0.93 3.22
C THR A 196 -11.17 1.32 4.22
N ASP A 197 -12.44 1.15 3.84
CA ASP A 197 -13.63 1.64 4.53
C ASP A 197 -14.53 0.53 5.08
N ILE A 198 -13.97 -0.67 5.28
CA ILE A 198 -14.67 -1.79 5.91
C ILE A 198 -15.06 -1.42 7.35
N ARG A 199 -16.28 -1.80 7.75
CA ARG A 199 -16.78 -1.53 9.10
C ARG A 199 -16.05 -2.39 10.14
N ILE A 200 -15.89 -1.86 11.34
CA ILE A 200 -15.13 -2.49 12.42
C ILE A 200 -15.77 -3.82 12.87
N ASP A 201 -17.09 -3.92 12.90
CA ASP A 201 -17.83 -5.14 13.25
C ASP A 201 -17.53 -6.29 12.28
N GLU A 202 -17.51 -6.00 10.98
CA GLU A 202 -17.13 -6.96 9.94
C GLU A 202 -15.64 -7.35 10.04
N ALA A 203 -14.76 -6.35 10.24
CA ALA A 203 -13.33 -6.57 10.40
C ALA A 203 -13.01 -7.47 11.61
N LEU A 204 -13.68 -7.24 12.75
CA LEU A 204 -13.52 -8.04 13.96
C LEU A 204 -14.03 -9.47 13.80
N LYS A 205 -15.14 -9.67 13.09
CA LYS A 205 -15.62 -11.00 12.76
C LYS A 205 -14.56 -11.77 11.96
N LYS A 206 -13.98 -11.15 10.94
CA LYS A 206 -12.91 -11.75 10.13
C LYS A 206 -11.63 -12.01 10.93
N ALA A 207 -11.23 -11.10 11.80
CA ALA A 207 -10.08 -11.30 12.70
C ALA A 207 -10.24 -12.55 13.58
N LYS A 208 -11.45 -12.79 14.11
CA LYS A 208 -11.78 -13.99 14.89
C LYS A 208 -11.69 -15.26 14.06
N GLU A 209 -12.27 -15.26 12.86
CA GLU A 209 -12.17 -16.40 11.92
C GLU A 209 -10.70 -16.74 11.59
N ILE A 210 -9.86 -15.73 11.39
CA ILE A 210 -8.41 -15.91 11.14
C ILE A 210 -7.72 -16.50 12.38
N TYR A 211 -8.04 -16.01 13.57
CA TYR A 211 -7.47 -16.56 14.80
C TYR A 211 -7.83 -18.05 14.96
N GLU A 212 -9.12 -18.40 14.86
CA GLU A 212 -9.59 -19.78 14.99
C GLU A 212 -8.89 -20.74 14.01
N LYS A 213 -8.68 -20.31 12.76
CA LYS A 213 -7.94 -21.06 11.74
C LYS A 213 -6.46 -21.29 12.09
N ASN A 214 -5.87 -20.39 12.88
CA ASN A 214 -4.43 -20.37 13.15
C ASN A 214 -4.05 -20.76 14.59
N ILE A 215 -5.01 -21.08 15.48
CA ILE A 215 -4.74 -21.49 16.88
C ILE A 215 -3.70 -22.62 16.97
N GLY A 216 -3.68 -23.57 16.02
CA GLY A 216 -2.72 -24.67 15.99
C GLY A 216 -1.31 -24.34 15.46
N HIS A 217 -1.06 -23.10 15.03
CA HIS A 217 0.17 -22.65 14.39
C HIS A 217 0.92 -21.54 15.17
N ILE A 218 0.47 -21.22 16.40
CA ILE A 218 0.99 -20.12 17.24
C ILE A 218 2.05 -20.60 18.24
#